data_AF-X0UCW1-F1
#
_entry.id   AF-X0UCW1-F1
#
_cell.length_a   1.000
_cell.length_b   1.000
_cell.length_c   1.000
_cell.angle_alpha   90.00
_cell.angle_beta   90.00
_cell.angle_gamma   90.00
#
_symmetry.space_group_name_H-M   'P 1'
#
loop_
_entity.id
_entity.type
_entity.pdbx_description
1 polymer ?
#
loop_
_entity_poly.entity_id
_entity_poly.type
_entity_poly.pdbx_seq_one_letter_code
_entity_poly.pdbx_strand_id
1 'polypeptide(L)'
;MSHYVSIPRYLYYLNKRRIVYRRNPITDEPTQDFDWGVYYEDGTYECYDLFRSKAKITTYKSLKWHLLVLWYLNPKLDPDEFAKLAEIITNHSYGFITFHVPPELLKKIIYDVSMCDLEEPPKNKLRKFIFKDNSGLTLSEKLSIVGKMIGKAKRIHEDDIYECMLDMHDMGNKITISKLAKLLNCSARTIHRNMSNELKREKELLNKTNEKI
;
A
#
# COMPACT_ATOMS: atom_id res chain seq x y z
N MET A 1 -6.19 30.87 -1.71
CA MET A 1 -6.60 29.44 -1.73
C MET A 1 -5.53 28.70 -2.52
N SER A 2 -4.64 27.96 -1.85
CA SER A 2 -3.54 27.24 -2.52
C SER A 2 -4.12 25.99 -3.17
N HIS A 3 -4.16 25.96 -4.51
CA HIS A 3 -4.46 24.75 -5.27
C HIS A 3 -3.35 23.74 -5.00
N TYR A 4 -3.65 22.68 -4.26
CA TYR A 4 -2.70 21.60 -3.99
C TYR A 4 -2.55 20.76 -5.27
N VAL A 5 -1.46 20.96 -6.00
CA VAL A 5 -1.07 20.07 -7.09
C VAL A 5 -0.58 18.78 -6.44
N SER A 6 -1.32 17.66 -6.62
CA SER A 6 -0.88 16.34 -6.18
C SER A 6 0.44 16.00 -6.86
N ILE A 7 1.55 16.11 -6.12
CA ILE A 7 2.90 15.88 -6.64
C ILE A 7 3.03 14.39 -7.00
N PRO A 8 3.28 14.01 -8.27
CA PRO A 8 3.54 12.63 -8.64
C PRO A 8 4.75 12.09 -7.89
N ARG A 9 4.74 10.79 -7.54
CA ARG A 9 5.92 10.18 -6.89
C ARG A 9 7.09 10.19 -7.86
N TYR A 10 8.27 10.56 -7.36
CA TYR A 10 9.50 10.56 -8.16
C TYR A 10 10.08 9.15 -8.32
N LEU A 11 9.30 8.26 -8.96
CA LEU A 11 9.70 6.87 -9.23
C LEU A 11 10.90 6.77 -10.17
N TYR A 12 11.19 7.82 -10.95
CA TYR A 12 12.37 7.88 -11.82
C TYR A 12 13.67 7.59 -11.06
N TYR A 13 13.82 8.09 -9.82
CA TYR A 13 15.01 7.81 -9.01
C TYR A 13 15.17 6.31 -8.73
N LEU A 14 14.09 5.65 -8.31
CA LEU A 14 14.08 4.22 -8.01
C LEU A 14 14.41 3.40 -9.26
N ASN A 15 13.76 3.72 -10.38
CA ASN A 15 13.93 3.01 -11.64
C ASN A 15 15.35 3.19 -12.20
N LYS A 16 15.88 4.42 -12.19
CA LYS A 16 17.23 4.73 -12.71
C LYS A 16 18.32 3.98 -11.93
N ARG A 17 18.16 3.85 -10.62
CA ARG A 17 19.10 3.14 -9.73
C ARG A 17 18.78 1.66 -9.57
N ARG A 18 17.76 1.15 -10.28
CA ARG A 18 17.29 -0.25 -10.19
C ARG A 18 16.96 -0.68 -8.75
N ILE A 19 16.41 0.25 -7.95
CA ILE A 19 15.92 -0.06 -6.62
C ILE A 19 14.66 -0.91 -6.75
N VAL A 20 14.68 -2.10 -6.14
CA VAL A 20 13.55 -3.02 -6.10
C VAL A 20 12.56 -2.54 -5.04
N TYR A 21 11.36 -2.14 -5.46
CA TYR A 21 10.27 -1.72 -4.58
C TYR A 21 9.00 -2.57 -4.77
N ARG A 22 9.08 -3.61 -5.61
CA ARG A 22 8.03 -4.60 -5.83
C ARG A 22 8.62 -6.00 -5.87
N ARG A 23 7.90 -6.96 -5.30
CA ARG A 23 8.20 -8.38 -5.30
C ARG A 23 6.91 -9.18 -5.11
N ASN A 24 6.65 -10.08 -6.06
CA ASN A 24 5.57 -11.05 -5.91
C ASN A 24 5.92 -12.08 -4.83
N PRO A 25 4.93 -12.82 -4.30
CA PRO A 25 5.18 -13.98 -3.45
C PRO A 25 6.19 -14.94 -4.08
N ILE A 26 7.03 -15.55 -3.25
CA ILE A 26 8.11 -16.45 -3.68
C ILE A 26 7.79 -17.88 -3.25
N THR A 27 7.31 -18.06 -2.03
CA THR A 27 7.05 -19.37 -1.45
C THR A 27 5.56 -19.68 -1.39
N ASP A 28 4.70 -18.67 -1.21
CA ASP A 28 3.25 -18.87 -1.18
C ASP A 28 2.69 -19.18 -2.58
N GLU A 29 2.07 -20.35 -2.74
CA GLU A 29 1.37 -20.75 -3.96
C GLU A 29 -0.08 -20.20 -4.00
N PRO A 30 -0.53 -19.68 -5.15
CA PRO A 30 -1.89 -19.18 -5.27
C PRO A 30 -2.91 -20.32 -5.25
N THR A 31 -4.06 -20.07 -4.62
CA THR A 31 -5.19 -21.00 -4.65
C THR A 31 -5.76 -21.16 -6.06
N GLN A 32 -5.81 -20.06 -6.83
CA GLN A 32 -6.29 -20.06 -8.22
C GLN A 32 -5.48 -19.06 -9.05
N ASP A 33 -5.09 -19.46 -10.26
CA ASP A 33 -4.52 -18.59 -11.29
C ASP A 33 -5.58 -18.25 -12.34
N PHE A 34 -5.59 -17.00 -12.76
CA PHE A 34 -6.46 -16.47 -13.81
C PHE A 34 -5.64 -15.66 -14.81
N ASP A 35 -6.19 -15.47 -16.01
CA ASP A 35 -5.55 -14.64 -17.03
C ASP A 35 -5.24 -13.22 -16.53
N TRP A 36 -6.09 -12.68 -15.64
CA TRP A 36 -5.92 -11.34 -15.07
C TRP A 36 -4.97 -11.26 -13.86
N GLY A 37 -4.65 -12.38 -13.20
CA GLY A 37 -3.91 -12.37 -11.94
C GLY A 37 -4.09 -13.63 -11.12
N VAL A 38 -3.69 -13.58 -9.86
CA VAL A 38 -3.73 -14.72 -8.94
C VAL A 38 -4.57 -14.41 -7.70
N TYR A 39 -5.17 -15.46 -7.15
CA TYR A 39 -6.00 -15.43 -5.96
C TYR A 39 -5.48 -16.38 -4.88
N TYR A 40 -5.38 -15.87 -3.65
CA TYR A 40 -5.01 -16.58 -2.44
C TYR A 40 -6.20 -16.54 -1.48
N GLU A 41 -6.85 -17.67 -1.23
CA GLU A 41 -8.06 -17.75 -0.38
C GLU A 41 -7.78 -17.26 1.04
N ASP A 42 -6.70 -17.79 1.64
CA ASP A 42 -6.21 -17.39 2.95
C ASP A 42 -5.33 -16.12 2.93
N GLY A 43 -5.01 -15.63 1.72
CA GLY A 43 -4.12 -14.50 1.47
C GLY A 43 -2.64 -14.86 1.60
N THR A 44 -1.78 -13.90 1.23
CA THR A 44 -0.32 -13.99 1.33
C THR A 44 0.24 -12.71 1.96
N TYR A 45 1.29 -12.84 2.76
CA TYR A 45 2.06 -11.71 3.31
C TYR A 45 3.31 -11.39 2.48
N GLU A 46 3.68 -12.23 1.51
CA GLU A 46 4.93 -12.11 0.77
C GLU A 46 4.90 -11.11 -0.38
N CYS A 47 3.72 -10.59 -0.71
CA CYS A 47 3.53 -9.64 -1.80
C CYS A 47 3.90 -8.20 -1.39
N TYR A 48 5.14 -7.79 -1.64
CA TYR A 48 5.56 -6.41 -1.47
C TYR A 48 5.31 -5.63 -2.76
N ASP A 49 4.36 -4.69 -2.76
CA ASP A 49 4.08 -3.85 -3.93
C ASP A 49 3.99 -2.38 -3.50
N LEU A 50 5.15 -1.80 -3.22
CA LEU A 50 5.23 -0.43 -2.74
C LEU A 50 4.77 0.53 -3.84
N PHE A 51 4.10 1.59 -3.41
CA PHE A 51 3.68 2.70 -4.28
C PHE A 51 2.72 2.31 -5.41
N ARG A 52 2.04 1.15 -5.33
CA ARG A 52 1.01 0.72 -6.31
C ARG A 52 -0.19 1.67 -6.37
N SER A 53 -0.65 2.13 -5.21
CA SER A 53 -1.80 3.04 -5.10
C SER A 53 -1.32 4.48 -5.16
N LYS A 54 -2.22 5.44 -5.37
CA LYS A 54 -1.97 6.89 -5.30
C LYS A 54 -1.85 7.41 -3.87
N ALA A 55 -2.28 6.63 -2.88
CA ALA A 55 -2.21 6.96 -1.46
C ALA A 55 -0.77 7.22 -0.99
N LYS A 56 -0.50 8.41 -0.45
CA LYS A 56 0.82 8.82 0.03
C LYS A 56 1.07 8.30 1.44
N ILE A 57 2.34 8.27 1.86
CA ILE A 57 2.71 7.90 3.23
C ILE A 57 2.33 9.05 4.17
N THR A 58 1.49 8.77 5.16
CA THR A 58 0.90 9.79 6.05
C THR A 58 1.41 9.72 7.50
N THR A 59 2.13 8.66 7.88
CA THR A 59 2.60 8.45 9.26
C THR A 59 4.05 7.97 9.33
N TYR A 60 4.72 8.23 10.45
CA TYR A 60 6.07 7.72 10.71
C TYR A 60 6.12 6.19 10.78
N LYS A 61 5.09 5.54 11.32
CA LYS A 61 4.97 4.06 11.35
C LYS A 61 4.99 3.48 9.94
N SER A 62 4.18 4.07 9.04
CA SER A 62 4.14 3.68 7.63
C SER A 62 5.47 3.99 6.93
N LEU A 63 6.09 5.15 7.17
CA LEU A 63 7.40 5.49 6.62
C LEU A 63 8.48 4.48 7.02
N LYS A 64 8.59 4.16 8.31
CA LYS A 64 9.57 3.17 8.82
C LYS A 64 9.38 1.81 8.14
N TRP A 65 8.13 1.37 7.97
CA TRP A 65 7.83 0.13 7.25
C TRP A 65 8.25 0.19 5.76
N HIS A 66 7.96 1.28 5.05
CA HIS A 66 8.37 1.43 3.65
C HIS A 66 9.89 1.39 3.49
N LEU A 67 10.62 2.07 4.38
CA LEU A 67 12.08 2.05 4.39
C LEU A 67 12.63 0.65 4.72
N LEU A 68 12.02 -0.06 5.66
CA LEU A 68 12.39 -1.43 5.99
C LEU A 68 12.18 -2.39 4.80
N VAL A 69 11.06 -2.28 4.09
CA VAL A 69 10.82 -3.09 2.87
C VAL A 69 11.84 -2.75 1.78
N LEU A 70 12.14 -1.46 1.57
CA LEU A 70 13.18 -1.07 0.60
C LEU A 70 14.56 -1.61 0.97
N TRP A 71 14.92 -1.59 2.25
CA TRP A 71 16.17 -2.17 2.75
C TRP A 71 16.21 -3.69 2.50
N TYR A 72 15.16 -4.40 2.92
CA TYR A 72 15.04 -5.85 2.77
C TYR A 72 15.05 -6.33 1.30
N LEU A 73 14.36 -5.64 0.41
CA LEU A 73 14.30 -6.02 -1.01
C LEU A 73 15.59 -5.75 -1.78
N ASN A 74 16.52 -4.97 -1.22
CA ASN A 74 17.75 -4.55 -1.88
C ASN A 74 18.97 -4.91 -1.02
N PRO A 75 19.31 -6.20 -0.84
CA PRO A 75 20.40 -6.64 0.05
C PRO A 75 21.80 -6.18 -0.38
N LYS A 76 21.94 -5.62 -1.59
CA LYS A 76 23.20 -5.06 -2.11
C LYS A 76 23.32 -3.56 -1.88
N LEU A 77 22.28 -2.91 -1.36
CA LEU A 77 22.27 -1.49 -1.07
C LEU A 77 23.14 -1.25 0.16
N ASP A 78 24.14 -0.39 0.06
CA ASP A 78 24.96 -0.04 1.22
C ASP A 78 24.25 0.98 2.14
N PRO A 79 24.70 1.16 3.40
CA PRO A 79 24.06 2.09 4.33
C PRO A 79 24.03 3.55 3.86
N ASP A 80 25.03 4.01 3.10
CA ASP A 80 25.10 5.39 2.60
C ASP A 80 24.12 5.60 1.43
N GLU A 81 24.00 4.62 0.54
CA GLU A 81 23.00 4.58 -0.52
C GLU A 81 21.59 4.50 0.04
N PHE A 82 21.39 3.73 1.12
CA PHE A 82 20.11 3.65 1.82
C PHE A 82 19.75 4.97 2.52
N ALA A 83 20.71 5.65 3.15
CA ALA A 83 20.49 6.96 3.72
C ALA A 83 20.04 7.97 2.65
N LYS A 84 20.72 8.00 1.49
CA LYS A 84 20.32 8.83 0.35
C LYS A 84 18.93 8.46 -0.17
N LEU A 85 18.61 7.16 -0.26
CA LEU A 85 17.27 6.71 -0.65
C LEU A 85 16.21 7.21 0.34
N ALA A 86 16.47 7.12 1.64
CA ALA A 86 15.56 7.59 2.68
C ALA A 86 15.35 9.12 2.60
N GLU A 87 16.39 9.90 2.29
CA GLU A 87 16.26 11.34 2.01
C GLU A 87 15.37 11.62 0.79
N ILE A 88 15.50 10.84 -0.29
CA ILE A 88 14.62 10.96 -1.46
C ILE A 88 13.17 10.63 -1.09
N ILE A 89 12.93 9.54 -0.37
CA ILE A 89 11.57 9.15 0.05
C ILE A 89 10.97 10.19 1.00
N THR A 90 11.76 10.82 1.86
CA THR A 90 11.26 11.80 2.83
C THR A 90 11.22 13.24 2.32
N ASN A 91 11.75 13.50 1.13
CA ASN A 91 11.62 14.80 0.50
C ASN A 91 10.19 15.03 0.00
N HIS A 92 9.52 16.03 0.58
CA HIS A 92 8.14 16.39 0.24
C HIS A 92 7.95 16.70 -1.26
N SER A 93 8.96 17.29 -1.91
CA SER A 93 8.92 17.62 -3.34
C SER A 93 8.96 16.40 -4.27
N TYR A 94 9.29 15.22 -3.74
CA TYR A 94 9.26 13.96 -4.49
C TYR A 94 7.98 13.16 -4.27
N GLY A 95 7.05 13.69 -3.48
CA GLY A 95 5.66 13.23 -3.45
C GLY A 95 5.45 11.83 -2.88
N PHE A 96 6.35 11.30 -2.06
CA PHE A 96 6.16 10.00 -1.40
C PHE A 96 5.40 10.14 -0.07
N ILE A 97 5.69 11.19 0.70
CA ILE A 97 5.10 11.47 2.02
C ILE A 97 4.24 12.74 2.01
N THR A 98 3.39 12.93 3.02
CA THR A 98 2.54 14.14 3.19
C THR A 98 2.87 14.99 4.41
N PHE A 99 3.95 14.69 5.11
CA PHE A 99 4.37 15.36 6.34
C PHE A 99 5.85 15.74 6.25
N HIS A 100 6.32 16.60 7.15
CA HIS A 100 7.74 16.93 7.24
C HIS A 100 8.44 15.95 8.20
N VAL A 101 9.63 15.49 7.83
CA VAL A 101 10.49 14.65 8.69
C VAL A 101 11.71 15.46 9.12
N PRO A 102 11.85 15.79 10.41
CA PRO A 102 13.05 16.44 10.91
C PRO A 102 14.30 15.59 10.62
N PRO A 103 15.45 16.19 10.24
CA PRO A 103 16.66 15.43 9.89
C PRO A 103 17.13 14.48 10.99
N GLU A 104 17.07 14.88 12.27
CA GLU A 104 17.46 14.03 13.40
C GLU A 104 16.52 12.83 13.58
N LEU A 105 15.22 13.01 13.31
CA LEU A 105 14.27 11.91 13.32
C LEU A 105 14.52 10.95 12.15
N LEU A 106 14.84 11.48 10.97
CA LEU A 106 15.19 10.67 9.81
C LEU A 106 16.42 9.80 10.08
N LYS A 107 17.49 10.39 10.62
CA LYS A 107 18.70 9.65 11.03
C LYS A 107 18.38 8.50 11.97
N LYS A 108 17.54 8.77 12.99
CA LYS A 108 17.08 7.74 13.93
C LYS A 108 16.29 6.62 13.23
N ILE A 109 15.38 6.96 12.32
CA ILE A 109 14.63 5.96 11.55
C ILE A 109 15.55 5.12 10.67
N ILE A 110 16.52 5.74 9.97
CA ILE A 110 17.50 5.04 9.14
C ILE A 110 18.31 4.06 10.00
N TYR A 111 18.84 4.53 11.13
CA TYR A 111 19.59 3.69 12.07
C TYR A 111 18.77 2.50 12.54
N ASP A 112 17.55 2.74 13.04
CA ASP A 112 16.64 1.70 13.50
C ASP A 112 16.37 0.63 12.42
N VAL A 113 16.19 1.04 11.16
CA VAL A 113 15.91 0.13 10.04
C VAL A 113 17.16 -0.62 9.62
N SER A 114 18.31 0.04 9.56
CA SER A 114 19.59 -0.58 9.20
C SER A 114 20.05 -1.64 10.19
N MET A 115 19.58 -1.55 11.45
CA MET A 115 19.86 -2.51 12.52
C MET A 115 18.83 -3.64 12.62
N CYS A 116 17.79 -3.63 11.78
CA CYS A 116 16.82 -4.73 11.76
C CYS A 116 17.47 -5.98 11.17
N ASP A 117 17.21 -7.12 11.81
CA ASP A 117 17.54 -8.42 11.25
C ASP A 117 16.71 -8.66 9.98
N LEU A 118 17.40 -8.97 8.88
CA LEU A 118 16.80 -9.20 7.57
C LEU A 118 16.61 -10.70 7.26
N GLU A 119 16.96 -11.60 8.19
CA GLU A 119 16.62 -13.02 8.07
C GLU A 119 15.10 -13.23 8.07
N GLU A 120 14.37 -12.42 8.85
CA GLU A 120 12.90 -12.40 8.83
C GLU A 120 12.35 -11.34 7.86
N PRO A 121 11.38 -11.69 6.99
CA PRO A 121 10.75 -10.74 6.09
C PRO A 121 9.93 -9.69 6.86
N PRO A 122 9.92 -8.42 6.42
CA PRO A 122 9.11 -7.38 7.06
C PRO A 122 7.62 -7.73 7.06
N LYS A 123 6.96 -7.66 8.23
CA LYS A 123 5.52 -7.94 8.36
C LYS A 123 4.71 -7.09 7.40
N ASN A 124 3.92 -7.71 6.55
CA ASN A 124 3.12 -7.03 5.53
C ASN A 124 1.62 -7.11 5.84
N LYS A 125 0.79 -6.41 5.07
CA LYS A 125 -0.66 -6.62 5.08
C LYS A 125 -1.02 -7.86 4.27
N LEU A 126 -2.09 -8.55 4.68
CA LEU A 126 -2.56 -9.73 3.98
C LEU A 126 -3.12 -9.35 2.60
N ARG A 127 -2.65 -10.00 1.55
CA ARG A 127 -3.12 -9.82 0.17
C ARG A 127 -3.80 -11.07 -0.34
N LYS A 128 -5.07 -10.95 -0.75
CA LYS A 128 -5.79 -12.06 -1.39
C LYS A 128 -5.74 -12.02 -2.92
N PHE A 129 -5.60 -10.84 -3.49
CA PHE A 129 -5.62 -10.62 -4.95
C PHE A 129 -4.34 -9.92 -5.38
N ILE A 130 -3.67 -10.51 -6.37
CA ILE A 130 -2.51 -9.89 -7.04
C ILE A 130 -2.82 -9.86 -8.53
N PHE A 131 -3.10 -8.67 -9.04
CA PHE A 131 -3.37 -8.45 -10.46
C PHE A 131 -2.07 -8.36 -11.25
N LYS A 132 -2.02 -8.99 -12.43
CA LYS A 132 -0.91 -8.81 -13.38
C LYS A 132 -0.87 -7.35 -13.85
N ASP A 133 0.32 -6.78 -13.98
CA ASP A 133 0.52 -5.39 -14.43
C ASP A 133 -0.16 -5.14 -15.79
N ASN A 134 -0.02 -6.10 -16.71
CA ASN A 134 -0.59 -6.05 -18.06
C ASN A 134 -1.93 -6.81 -18.19
N SER A 135 -2.72 -6.88 -17.12
CA SER A 135 -4.02 -7.56 -17.13
C SER A 135 -5.07 -6.90 -18.04
N GLY A 136 -4.83 -5.66 -18.50
CA GLY A 136 -5.80 -4.87 -19.30
C GLY A 136 -7.01 -4.38 -18.50
N LEU A 137 -7.11 -4.73 -17.21
CA LEU A 137 -8.24 -4.38 -16.37
C LEU A 137 -8.16 -2.95 -15.84
N THR A 138 -9.28 -2.24 -15.94
CA THR A 138 -9.52 -0.98 -15.24
C THR A 138 -9.67 -1.19 -13.73
N LEU A 139 -9.47 -0.13 -12.93
CA LEU A 139 -9.69 -0.18 -11.47
C LEU A 139 -11.11 -0.64 -11.11
N SER A 140 -12.12 -0.24 -11.90
CA SER A 140 -13.51 -0.64 -11.67
C SER A 140 -13.73 -2.15 -11.90
N GLU A 141 -13.07 -2.72 -12.91
CA GLU A 141 -13.14 -4.15 -13.17
C GLU A 141 -12.42 -4.96 -12.08
N LYS A 142 -11.24 -4.49 -11.64
CA LYS A 142 -10.52 -5.08 -10.51
C LYS A 142 -11.40 -5.12 -9.26
N LEU A 143 -12.04 -4.00 -8.91
CA LEU A 143 -13.00 -3.92 -7.80
C LEU A 143 -14.20 -4.87 -7.98
N SER A 144 -14.71 -5.01 -9.20
CA SER A 144 -15.82 -5.94 -9.48
C SER A 144 -15.40 -7.39 -9.24
N ILE A 145 -14.19 -7.77 -9.65
CA ILE A 145 -13.62 -9.10 -9.40
C ILE A 145 -13.47 -9.35 -7.90
N VAL A 146 -12.84 -8.41 -7.19
CA VAL A 146 -12.65 -8.48 -5.73
C VAL A 146 -13.99 -8.67 -5.03
N GLY A 147 -15.01 -7.87 -5.37
CA GLY A 147 -16.35 -7.96 -4.77
C GLY A 147 -17.06 -9.30 -5.02
N LYS A 148 -16.97 -9.82 -6.25
CA LYS A 148 -17.56 -11.12 -6.61
C LYS A 148 -16.91 -12.29 -5.88
N MET A 149 -15.59 -12.23 -5.69
CA MET A 149 -14.81 -13.28 -5.04
C MET A 149 -14.95 -13.21 -3.51
N ILE A 150 -14.81 -12.03 -2.91
CA ILE A 150 -14.98 -11.84 -1.46
C ILE A 150 -16.44 -12.08 -1.03
N GLY A 151 -17.42 -11.70 -1.85
CA GLY A 151 -18.83 -11.97 -1.56
C GLY A 151 -19.18 -13.47 -1.44
N LYS A 152 -18.32 -14.36 -1.96
CA LYS A 152 -18.41 -15.82 -1.77
C LYS A 152 -17.62 -16.31 -0.55
N ALA A 153 -16.68 -15.52 -0.05
CA ALA A 153 -15.86 -15.87 1.09
C ALA A 153 -16.67 -15.81 2.40
N LYS A 154 -16.39 -16.72 3.33
CA LYS A 154 -17.12 -16.82 4.60
C LYS A 154 -16.91 -15.62 5.52
N ARG A 155 -15.80 -14.87 5.38
CA ARG A 155 -15.43 -13.78 6.29
C ARG A 155 -14.68 -12.65 5.57
N ILE A 156 -15.10 -11.44 5.87
CA ILE A 156 -14.41 -10.20 5.47
C ILE A 156 -13.41 -9.84 6.56
N HIS A 157 -12.17 -9.58 6.14
CA HIS A 157 -11.06 -9.16 6.99
C HIS A 157 -10.83 -7.65 6.89
N GLU A 158 -10.10 -7.10 7.85
CA GLU A 158 -9.75 -5.68 7.86
C GLU A 158 -8.93 -5.27 6.61
N ASP A 159 -8.01 -6.14 6.17
CA ASP A 159 -7.20 -5.90 4.97
C ASP A 159 -8.04 -5.89 3.68
N ASP A 160 -9.11 -6.70 3.60
CA ASP A 160 -10.06 -6.66 2.47
C ASP A 160 -10.71 -5.27 2.34
N ILE A 161 -11.07 -4.67 3.48
CA ILE A 161 -11.65 -3.32 3.52
C ILE A 161 -10.59 -2.29 3.15
N TYR A 162 -9.36 -2.43 3.65
CA TYR A 162 -8.26 -1.53 3.33
C TYR A 162 -7.95 -1.49 1.83
N GLU A 163 -7.91 -2.65 1.15
CA GLU A 163 -7.68 -2.70 -0.29
C GLU A 163 -8.78 -2.00 -1.08
N CYS A 164 -10.06 -2.23 -0.75
CA CYS A 164 -11.16 -1.49 -1.36
C CYS A 164 -11.06 0.03 -1.11
N MET A 165 -10.57 0.46 0.06
CA MET A 165 -10.36 1.87 0.35
C MET A 165 -9.27 2.48 -0.55
N LEU A 166 -8.18 1.75 -0.81
CA LEU A 166 -7.12 2.19 -1.71
C LEU A 166 -7.61 2.27 -3.17
N ASP A 167 -8.31 1.25 -3.66
CA ASP A 167 -8.84 1.25 -5.03
C ASP A 167 -9.85 2.39 -5.24
N MET A 168 -10.74 2.62 -4.26
CA MET A 168 -11.66 3.76 -4.27
C MET A 168 -10.91 5.10 -4.26
N HIS A 169 -9.85 5.21 -3.46
CA HIS A 169 -8.99 6.40 -3.41
C HIS A 169 -8.39 6.67 -4.78
N ASP A 170 -7.84 5.65 -5.43
CA ASP A 170 -7.18 5.74 -6.73
C ASP A 170 -8.11 6.17 -7.87
N MET A 171 -9.38 5.78 -7.76
CA MET A 171 -10.45 6.21 -8.67
C MET A 171 -10.94 7.65 -8.41
N GLY A 172 -10.41 8.34 -7.39
CA GLY A 172 -10.89 9.67 -6.97
C GLY A 172 -12.27 9.62 -6.29
N ASN A 173 -12.73 8.44 -5.87
CA ASN A 173 -14.04 8.28 -5.25
C ASN A 173 -13.98 8.60 -3.76
N LYS A 174 -14.97 9.35 -3.25
CA LYS A 174 -15.18 9.47 -1.80
C LYS A 174 -15.51 8.11 -1.20
N ILE A 175 -14.74 7.73 -0.18
CA ILE A 175 -14.85 6.47 0.55
C ILE A 175 -15.94 6.60 1.60
N THR A 176 -17.02 5.84 1.42
CA THR A 176 -18.15 5.76 2.37
C THR A 176 -18.38 4.32 2.79
N ILE A 177 -18.92 4.13 4.00
CA ILE A 177 -19.27 2.79 4.51
C ILE A 177 -20.29 2.11 3.58
N SER A 178 -21.25 2.85 3.03
CA SER A 178 -22.24 2.34 2.09
C SER A 178 -21.61 1.81 0.79
N LYS A 179 -20.62 2.51 0.24
CA LYS A 179 -19.91 2.07 -0.97
C LYS A 179 -19.04 0.85 -0.69
N LEU A 180 -18.30 0.83 0.43
CA LEU A 180 -17.51 -0.32 0.85
C LEU A 180 -18.38 -1.56 1.04
N ALA A 181 -19.53 -1.40 1.72
CA ALA A 181 -20.50 -2.47 1.93
C ALA A 181 -21.03 -3.03 0.60
N LYS A 182 -21.34 -2.15 -0.36
CA LYS A 182 -21.78 -2.56 -1.70
C LYS A 182 -20.69 -3.30 -2.49
N LEU A 183 -19.45 -2.81 -2.45
CA LEU A 183 -18.31 -3.43 -3.14
C LEU A 183 -17.98 -4.81 -2.59
N LEU A 184 -17.98 -4.95 -1.26
CA LEU A 184 -17.69 -6.21 -0.57
C LEU A 184 -18.92 -7.12 -0.40
N ASN A 185 -20.05 -6.76 -1.02
CA ASN A 185 -21.33 -7.48 -0.96
C ASN A 185 -21.75 -7.86 0.48
N CYS A 186 -21.66 -6.91 1.41
CA CYS A 186 -22.00 -7.14 2.82
C CYS A 186 -22.80 -6.00 3.43
N SER A 187 -23.24 -6.17 4.68
CA SER A 187 -23.94 -5.10 5.41
C SER A 187 -22.98 -4.01 5.90
N ALA A 188 -23.47 -2.78 6.04
CA ALA A 188 -22.72 -1.69 6.67
C ALA A 188 -22.26 -2.04 8.10
N ARG A 189 -23.07 -2.82 8.84
CA ARG A 189 -22.72 -3.34 10.17
C ARG A 189 -21.48 -4.25 10.11
N THR A 190 -21.37 -5.09 9.09
CA THR A 190 -20.21 -5.96 8.87
C THR A 190 -18.94 -5.14 8.63
N ILE A 191 -19.03 -4.05 7.84
CA ILE A 191 -17.91 -3.12 7.66
C ILE A 191 -17.51 -2.51 9.00
N HIS A 192 -18.44 -1.92 9.75
CA HIS A 192 -18.13 -1.29 11.03
C HIS A 192 -17.48 -2.24 12.04
N ARG A 193 -17.89 -3.51 12.08
CA ARG A 193 -17.33 -4.53 12.98
C ARG A 193 -15.89 -4.91 12.65
N ASN A 194 -15.53 -4.90 11.36
CA ASN A 194 -14.20 -5.31 10.90
C ASN A 194 -13.25 -4.13 10.64
N MET A 195 -13.67 -2.89 10.91
CA MET A 195 -12.79 -1.72 10.84
C MET A 195 -12.23 -1.35 12.21
N SER A 196 -10.92 -1.47 12.40
CA SER A 196 -10.25 -0.95 13.59
C SER A 196 -10.30 0.58 13.64
N ASN A 197 -9.90 1.14 14.79
CA ASN A 197 -9.75 2.58 14.93
C ASN A 197 -8.64 3.14 14.02
N GLU A 198 -7.59 2.36 13.74
CA GLU A 198 -6.54 2.75 12.80
C GLU A 198 -7.11 2.87 11.38
N LEU A 199 -7.86 1.86 10.92
CA LEU A 199 -8.46 1.88 9.58
C LEU A 199 -9.53 2.98 9.41
N LYS A 200 -10.31 3.28 10.46
CA LYS A 200 -11.24 4.41 10.45
C LYS A 200 -10.52 5.75 10.27
N ARG A 201 -9.39 5.95 10.96
CA ARG A 201 -8.56 7.15 10.80
C ARG A 201 -7.97 7.23 9.39
N GLU A 202 -7.48 6.10 8.87
CA GLU A 202 -6.95 6.02 7.50
C GLU A 202 -8.00 6.41 6.45
N LYS A 203 -9.25 5.96 6.61
CA LYS A 203 -10.37 6.38 5.74
C LYS A 203 -10.55 7.89 5.69
N GLU A 204 -10.49 8.55 6.85
CA GLU A 204 -10.60 10.01 6.91
C GLU A 204 -9.41 10.70 6.23
N LEU A 205 -8.19 10.16 6.40
CA LEU A 205 -7.00 10.70 5.74
C LEU A 205 -7.08 10.55 4.21
N LEU A 206 -7.44 9.37 3.71
CA LEU A 206 -7.60 9.11 2.28
C LEU A 206 -8.65 10.04 1.67
N ASN A 207 -9.81 10.21 2.31
CA ASN A 207 -10.83 11.15 1.84
C ASN A 207 -10.34 12.61 1.82
N LYS A 208 -9.62 13.06 2.85
CA LYS A 208 -9.04 14.42 2.88
C LYS A 208 -8.02 14.65 1.78
N THR A 209 -7.27 13.62 1.39
CA THR A 209 -6.35 13.73 0.24
C THR A 209 -7.10 13.79 -1.08
N ASN A 210 -8.22 13.08 -1.23
CA ASN A 210 -9.05 13.12 -2.44
C ASN A 210 -9.80 14.44 -2.62
N GLU A 211 -10.31 15.04 -1.54
CA GLU A 211 -11.02 16.34 -1.60
C GLU A 211 -10.10 17.52 -1.97
N LYS A 212 -8.78 17.31 -1.98
CA LYS A 212 -7.76 18.31 -2.35
C LYS A 212 -7.20 18.11 -3.76
N ILE A 213 -7.67 17.10 -4.49
CA ILE A 213 -7.35 16.81 -5.89
C ILE A 213 -8.47 17.36 -6.76
#